data_AF-A0A7D4CN05-F1
#
_entry.id   AF-A0A7D4CN05-F1
#
_cell.length_a   1.000
_cell.length_b   1.000
_cell.length_c   1.000
_cell.angle_alpha   90.00
_cell.angle_beta   90.00
_cell.angle_gamma   90.00
#
_symmetry.space_group_name_H-M   'P 1'
#
loop_
_entity.id
_entity.type
_entity.pdbx_description
1 polymer ?
#
loop_
_entity_poly.entity_id
_entity_poly.type
_entity_poly.pdbx_seq_one_letter_code
_entity_poly.pdbx_strand_id
1 'polypeptide(L)'
;MNGVRELPLTFMELKVVQELLKDKTNQQIADALYISRRTVESHITSAIRKLGVNSRVGLVVKMMDCYRSFCYTTETSNYVSNRNVSLL
;
A
#
# COMPACT_ATOMS: atom_id res chain seq x y z
N MET A 1 -4.07 9.15 -15.97
CA MET A 1 -3.82 9.89 -14.70
C MET A 1 -3.71 8.86 -13.57
N ASN A 2 -2.85 9.09 -12.58
CA ASN A 2 -2.09 8.03 -11.88
C ASN A 2 -2.64 7.69 -10.48
N GLY A 3 -3.37 6.57 -10.36
CA GLY A 3 -4.19 6.21 -9.19
C GLY A 3 -3.51 6.01 -7.82
N VAL A 4 -2.17 5.91 -7.75
CA VAL A 4 -1.44 5.84 -6.45
C VAL A 4 -0.95 7.22 -5.99
N ARG A 5 -0.81 8.19 -6.92
CA ARG A 5 -0.32 9.54 -6.62
C ARG A 5 -1.37 10.46 -5.99
N GLU A 6 -2.63 10.04 -5.96
CA GLU A 6 -3.75 10.81 -5.40
C GLU A 6 -4.16 10.37 -3.98
N LEU A 7 -3.52 9.34 -3.43
CA LEU A 7 -3.76 8.97 -2.04
C LEU A 7 -3.30 10.11 -1.12
N PRO A 8 -4.07 10.45 -0.06
CA PRO A 8 -3.73 11.54 0.86
C PRO A 8 -2.59 11.16 1.83
N LEU A 9 -1.62 10.37 1.36
CA LEU A 9 -0.46 9.93 2.11
C LEU A 9 0.76 10.78 1.78
N THR A 10 1.59 11.02 2.80
CA THR A 10 2.94 11.53 2.57
C THR A 10 3.79 10.48 1.87
N PHE A 11 4.90 10.92 1.30
CA PHE A 11 5.89 10.03 0.69
C PHE A 11 6.35 8.91 1.64
N MET A 12 6.63 9.23 2.90
CA MET A 12 7.09 8.23 3.88
C MET A 12 5.99 7.27 4.31
N GLU A 13 4.75 7.75 4.45
CA GLU A 13 3.60 6.88 4.72
C GLU A 13 3.38 5.92 3.54
N LEU A 14 3.46 6.39 2.30
CA LEU A 14 3.35 5.54 1.11
C LEU A 14 4.43 4.46 1.08
N LYS A 15 5.69 4.81 1.34
CA LYS A 15 6.80 3.84 1.42
C LYS A 15 6.57 2.78 2.49
N VAL A 16 6.17 3.20 3.70
CA VAL A 16 5.86 2.28 4.79
C VAL A 16 4.71 1.34 4.40
N VAL A 17 3.67 1.86 3.74
CA VAL A 17 2.55 1.02 3.30
C VAL A 17 2.95 0.07 2.16
N GLN A 18 3.82 0.47 1.24
CA GLN A 18 4.34 -0.43 0.20
C GLN A 18 5.11 -1.61 0.79
N GLU A 19 5.97 -1.36 1.79
CA GLU A 19 6.69 -2.44 2.48
C GLU A 19 5.75 -3.30 3.34
N LEU A 20 4.70 -2.70 3.92
CA LEU A 20 3.63 -3.42 4.61
C LEU A 20 2.89 -4.39 3.68
N LEU A 21 2.60 -4.01 2.44
CA LEU A 21 1.91 -4.89 1.47
C LEU A 21 2.77 -6.12 1.11
N LYS A 22 4.09 -6.05 1.30
CA LYS A 22 5.04 -7.18 1.18
C LYS A 22 5.06 -8.11 2.40
N ASP A 23 4.05 -8.00 3.25
CA ASP A 23 3.90 -8.76 4.50
C ASP A 23 5.10 -8.59 5.47
N LYS A 24 5.79 -7.44 5.40
CA LYS A 24 6.89 -7.15 6.32
C LYS A 24 6.38 -6.73 7.70
N THR A 25 7.03 -7.24 8.73
CA THR A 25 6.87 -6.78 10.12
C THR A 25 7.36 -5.34 10.29
N ASN A 26 6.92 -4.65 11.34
CA ASN A 26 7.38 -3.26 11.61
C ASN A 26 8.90 -3.17 11.76
N GLN A 27 9.55 -4.23 12.27
CA GLN A 27 11.00 -4.27 12.37
C GLN A 27 11.66 -4.40 10.99
N GLN A 28 11.19 -5.31 10.13
CA GLN A 28 11.69 -5.44 8.76
C GLN A 28 11.47 -4.18 7.91
N ILE A 29 10.35 -3.47 8.12
CA ILE A 29 10.09 -2.18 7.46
C ILE A 29 11.07 -1.12 7.97
N ALA A 30 11.30 -1.07 9.29
CA ALA A 30 12.25 -0.16 9.92
C ALA A 30 13.66 -0.36 9.36
N ASP A 31 14.10 -1.61 9.27
CA ASP A 31 15.40 -1.97 8.71
C ASP A 31 15.50 -1.60 7.22
N ALA A 32 14.46 -1.87 6.43
CA ALA A 32 14.43 -1.57 4.99
C ALA A 32 14.43 -0.06 4.69
N LEU A 33 13.85 0.75 5.57
CA LEU A 33 13.70 2.20 5.38
C LEU A 33 14.68 3.03 6.22
N TYR A 34 15.58 2.39 6.97
CA TYR A 34 16.56 3.02 7.86
C TYR A 34 15.93 4.01 8.86
N ILE A 35 14.81 3.61 9.48
CA ILE A 35 14.09 4.39 10.51
C ILE A 35 13.77 3.53 11.72
N SER A 36 13.35 4.13 12.84
CA SER A 36 12.99 3.34 14.03
C SER A 36 11.67 2.59 13.86
N ARG A 37 11.52 1.45 14.55
CA ARG A 37 10.24 0.70 14.64
C ARG A 37 9.07 1.59 15.11
N ARG A 38 9.33 2.51 16.05
CA ARG A 38 8.34 3.48 16.54
C ARG A 38 7.92 4.48 15.45
N THR A 39 8.86 4.89 14.60
CA THR A 39 8.58 5.75 13.44
C THR A 39 7.69 5.03 12.43
N VAL A 40 7.95 3.74 12.16
CA VAL A 40 7.08 2.91 11.33
C VAL A 40 5.66 2.83 11.88
N GLU A 41 5.50 2.56 13.18
CA GLU A 41 4.19 2.53 13.85
C GLU A 41 3.44 3.86 13.73
N SER A 42 4.14 4.98 13.86
CA SER A 42 3.58 6.32 13.71
C SER A 42 3.11 6.59 12.27
N HIS A 43 3.89 6.19 11.26
CA HIS A 43 3.47 6.28 9.86
C HIS A 43 2.26 5.41 9.55
N ILE A 44 2.21 4.16 10.04
CA ILE A 44 1.04 3.28 9.88
C ILE A 44 -0.19 3.90 10.53
N THR A 45 -0.08 4.40 11.76
CA THR A 45 -1.18 5.04 12.49
C THR A 45 -1.70 6.28 11.73
N SER A 46 -0.78 7.07 11.17
CA SER A 46 -1.15 8.24 10.38
C SER A 46 -1.83 7.86 9.07
N ALA A 47 -1.35 6.82 8.38
CA ALA A 47 -1.96 6.29 7.16
C ALA A 47 -3.37 5.73 7.41
N ILE A 48 -3.56 4.98 8.51
CA ILE A 48 -4.87 4.47 8.96
C ILE A 48 -5.86 5.64 9.11
N ARG A 49 -5.45 6.69 9.84
CA ARG A 49 -6.28 7.88 10.05
C ARG A 49 -6.61 8.60 8.74
N LYS A 50 -5.62 8.79 7.86
CA LYS A 50 -5.79 9.51 6.58
C LYS A 50 -6.67 8.77 5.59
N LEU A 51 -6.68 7.45 5.64
CA LEU A 51 -7.49 6.60 4.75
C LEU A 51 -8.83 6.20 5.37
N GLY A 52 -9.13 6.65 6.60
CA GLY A 52 -10.40 6.40 7.27
C GLY A 52 -10.67 4.92 7.56
N VAL A 53 -9.61 4.13 7.77
CA VAL A 53 -9.71 2.71 8.12
C VAL A 53 -9.46 2.51 9.61
N ASN A 54 -9.81 1.33 10.14
CA ASN A 54 -9.77 1.08 11.60
C ASN A 54 -8.58 0.22 12.06
N SER A 55 -7.81 -0.36 11.13
CA SER A 55 -6.75 -1.29 11.48
C SER A 55 -5.69 -1.41 10.39
N ARG A 56 -4.56 -2.03 10.72
CA ARG A 56 -3.51 -2.43 9.75
C ARG A 56 -4.07 -3.32 8.65
N VAL A 57 -4.97 -4.26 8.99
CA VAL A 57 -5.64 -5.11 8.00
C VAL A 57 -6.56 -4.27 7.11
N GLY A 58 -7.35 -3.36 7.69
CA GLY A 58 -8.18 -2.43 6.93
C GLY A 58 -7.37 -1.55 5.98
N LEU A 59 -6.18 -1.11 6.40
CA LEU A 59 -5.23 -0.39 5.56
C LEU A 59 -4.77 -1.21 4.36
N VAL A 60 -4.42 -2.48 4.57
CA VAL A 60 -4.04 -3.40 3.47
C VAL A 60 -5.21 -3.62 2.51
N VAL A 61 -6.40 -3.93 3.02
CA VAL A 61 -7.60 -4.14 2.18
C VAL A 61 -7.91 -2.90 1.36
N LYS A 62 -7.94 -1.72 1.98
CA LYS A 62 -8.21 -0.45 1.29
C LYS A 62 -7.20 -0.17 0.18
N MET A 63 -5.92 -0.42 0.41
CA MET A 63 -4.87 -0.28 -0.60
C MET A 63 -5.06 -1.24 -1.77
N MET A 64 -5.43 -2.50 -1.49
CA MET A 64 -5.70 -3.49 -2.52
C MET A 64 -6.95 -3.14 -3.34
N ASP A 65 -8.00 -2.60 -2.72
CA ASP A 65 -9.21 -2.11 -3.42
C ASP A 65 -8.90 -0.93 -4.34
N CYS A 66 -8.06 0.01 -3.88
CA CYS A 66 -7.56 1.11 -4.70
C CYS A 66 -6.75 0.59 -5.90
N TYR A 67 -5.92 -0.44 -5.71
CA TYR A 67 -5.14 -1.06 -6.80
C TYR A 67 -6.05 -1.80 -7.80
N ARG A 68 -7.05 -2.53 -7.31
CA ARG A 68 -8.01 -3.28 -8.12
C ARG A 68 -8.92 -2.38 -8.96
N SER A 69 -9.34 -1.24 -8.39
CA SER A 69 -10.12 -0.22 -9.13
C SER A 69 -9.33 0.40 -10.29
N PHE A 70 -7.99 0.35 -10.23
CA PHE A 70 -7.11 0.78 -11.32
C PHE A 70 -6.97 -0.30 -12.41
N CYS A 71 -6.76 -1.57 -12.04
CA CYS A 71 -6.60 -2.67 -12.99
C CYS A 71 -7.85 -2.96 -13.84
N TYR A 72 -9.06 -2.71 -13.32
CA TYR A 72 -10.29 -2.94 -14.09
C TYR A 72 -10.57 -1.93 -15.21
N THR A 73 -9.83 -0.82 -15.31
CA THR A 73 -10.01 0.15 -16.41
C THR A 73 -9.10 -0.09 -17.61
N THR A 74 -8.06 -0.92 -17.47
CA THR A 74 -7.18 -1.33 -18.58
C THR A 74 -7.52 -2.72 -19.14
N GLU A 75 -8.44 -3.46 -18.49
CA GLU A 75 -8.70 -4.89 -18.72
C GLU A 75 -9.86 -5.21 -19.68
N THR A 76 -10.62 -4.25 -20.19
CA THR A 76 -11.69 -4.57 -21.18
C THR A 76 -11.20 -4.69 -22.62
N SER A 77 -9.92 -4.44 -22.91
CA SER A 77 -9.40 -4.56 -24.29
C SER A 77 -8.45 -5.73 -24.54
N ASN A 78 -7.77 -6.32 -23.55
CA ASN A 78 -6.80 -7.38 -23.84
C ASN A 78 -6.56 -8.36 -22.67
N TYR A 79 -7.19 -9.53 -22.81
CA TYR A 79 -6.50 -10.82 -22.66
C TYR A 79 -6.31 -11.39 -21.24
N VAL A 80 -7.12 -12.44 -21.02
CA VAL A 80 -7.00 -13.59 -20.10
C VAL A 80 -5.66 -14.36 -20.24
N SER A 81 -4.56 -13.74 -20.68
CA SER A 81 -3.25 -14.41 -20.75
C SER A 81 -2.13 -13.50 -20.30
N ASN A 82 -1.97 -13.42 -18.99
CA ASN A 82 -0.68 -13.69 -18.39
C ASN A 82 -0.88 -13.80 -16.89
N ARG A 83 -0.80 -15.03 -16.39
CA ARG A 83 -0.47 -15.28 -14.98
C ARG A 83 0.96 -14.78 -14.74
N ASN A 84 1.08 -13.47 -14.55
CA ASN A 84 2.23 -12.78 -13.96
C ASN A 84 1.71 -11.44 -13.42
N VAL A 85 0.69 -11.51 -12.56
CA VAL A 85 0.44 -10.42 -11.62
C VAL A 85 1.61 -10.47 -10.65
N SER A 86 2.65 -9.68 -10.93
CA SER A 86 3.70 -9.39 -9.96
C SER A 86 3.03 -8.75 -8.76
N LEU A 87 2.68 -9.58 -7.77
CA LEU A 87 2.50 -9.16 -6.41
C LEU A 87 3.89 -8.76 -5.90
N LEU A 88 4.18 -7.47 -6.01
CA LEU A 88 5.31 -6.75 -5.40
C LEU A 88 6.72 -7.05 -5.93
#